data_AF-A0A529LGI9-F1
#
_entry.id   AF-A0A529LGI9-F1
#
_cell.length_a   1.000
_cell.length_b   1.000
_cell.length_c   1.000
_cell.angle_alpha   90.00
_cell.angle_beta   90.00
_cell.angle_gamma   90.00
#
_symmetry.space_group_name_H-M   'P 1'
#
loop_
_entity.id
_entity.type
_entity.pdbx_description
1 polymer ?
#
loop_
_entity_poly.entity_id
_entity_poly.type
_entity_poly.pdbx_seq_one_letter_code
_entity_poly.pdbx_strand_id
1 'polypeptide(L)'
;HADQLSNLHGAALAARYGALSADHLEYTDEQGAAAMARAGTVATILPGAYYFIRETKKPPVDLFRGHGVKMAVATDSNPGTSPLTSLLLTMNMAATLFGMTVDECLAGVTREAARALGLLDKT
;
A
#
# COMPACT_ATOMS: atom_id res chain seq x y z
N HIS A 1 -6.20 4.83 -5.23
CA HIS A 1 -5.35 6.02 -5.06
C HIS A 1 -5.94 6.92 -4.00
N ALA A 2 -5.32 6.95 -2.84
CA ALA A 2 -5.77 7.73 -1.71
C ALA A 2 -4.55 8.29 -0.97
N ASP A 3 -4.70 9.51 -0.47
CA ASP A 3 -3.83 10.11 0.53
C ASP A 3 -2.32 10.14 0.19
N GLN A 4 -1.98 10.25 -1.10
CA GLN A 4 -0.59 10.26 -1.58
C GLN A 4 0.16 11.55 -1.23
N LEU A 5 -0.48 12.71 -1.43
CA LEU A 5 0.17 14.03 -1.29
C LEU A 5 -0.44 14.86 -0.15
N SER A 6 -1.60 14.45 0.36
CA SER A 6 -2.31 15.08 1.46
C SER A 6 -3.36 14.12 2.00
N ASN A 7 -3.74 14.27 3.27
CA ASN A 7 -4.83 13.48 3.83
C ASN A 7 -6.17 14.14 3.49
N LEU A 8 -6.94 13.54 2.60
CA LEU A 8 -8.34 13.93 2.31
C LEU A 8 -9.32 12.86 2.81
N HIS A 9 -8.83 11.95 3.66
CA HIS A 9 -9.53 10.80 4.17
C HIS A 9 -10.00 9.84 3.06
N GLY A 10 -9.21 9.72 1.98
CA GLY A 10 -9.50 8.84 0.86
C GLY A 10 -9.50 7.37 1.28
N ALA A 11 -8.58 6.97 2.16
CA ALA A 11 -8.52 5.64 2.76
C ALA A 11 -9.81 5.28 3.51
N ALA A 12 -10.32 6.20 4.32
CA ALA A 12 -11.57 6.01 5.07
C ALA A 12 -12.78 5.93 4.12
N LEU A 13 -12.82 6.75 3.07
CA LEU A 13 -13.86 6.70 2.05
C LEU A 13 -13.85 5.35 1.31
N ALA A 14 -12.67 4.87 0.90
CA ALA A 14 -12.51 3.57 0.24
C ALA A 14 -13.02 2.42 1.13
N ALA A 15 -12.63 2.43 2.41
CA ALA A 15 -13.09 1.44 3.39
C ALA A 15 -14.62 1.45 3.57
N ARG A 16 -15.25 2.63 3.61
CA ARG A 16 -16.72 2.76 3.72
C ARG A 16 -17.50 2.08 2.60
N TYR A 17 -16.90 1.97 1.42
CA TYR A 17 -17.50 1.32 0.25
C TYR A 17 -17.04 -0.13 0.06
N GLY A 18 -16.27 -0.69 0.99
CA GLY A 18 -15.74 -2.04 0.85
C GLY A 18 -14.77 -2.18 -0.33
N ALA A 19 -14.00 -1.13 -0.62
CA ALA A 19 -13.00 -1.17 -1.68
C ALA A 19 -12.00 -2.31 -1.43
N LEU A 20 -11.56 -2.96 -2.52
CA LEU A 20 -10.57 -4.04 -2.45
C LEU A 20 -9.23 -3.52 -1.90
N SER A 21 -8.79 -2.35 -2.37
CA SER A 21 -7.58 -1.69 -1.90
C SER A 21 -7.72 -0.17 -1.85
N ALA A 22 -6.82 0.45 -1.10
CA ALA A 22 -6.46 1.86 -1.21
C ALA A 22 -4.93 1.94 -1.37
N ASP A 23 -4.46 2.80 -2.27
CA ASP A 23 -3.09 2.78 -2.79
C ASP A 23 -2.39 4.13 -2.57
N HIS A 24 -1.06 4.11 -2.41
CA HIS A 24 -0.17 5.21 -1.97
C HIS A 24 -0.13 5.38 -0.44
N LEU A 25 -1.08 6.11 0.13
CA LEU A 25 -1.34 6.20 1.58
C LEU A 25 -0.30 6.92 2.45
N GLU A 26 0.64 7.67 1.89
CA GLU A 26 1.68 8.41 2.62
C GLU A 26 1.13 9.29 3.75
N TYR A 27 -0.04 9.90 3.54
CA TYR A 27 -0.68 10.80 4.49
C TYR A 27 -1.88 10.18 5.22
N THR A 28 -2.13 8.88 5.07
CA THR A 28 -3.24 8.22 5.78
C THR A 28 -3.08 8.34 7.30
N ASP A 29 -4.17 8.64 7.99
CA ASP A 29 -4.20 8.75 9.45
C ASP A 29 -4.67 7.45 10.13
N GLU A 30 -4.64 7.45 11.46
CA GLU A 30 -5.09 6.32 12.30
C GLU A 30 -6.55 5.95 12.05
N GLN A 31 -7.42 6.93 11.79
CA GLN A 31 -8.84 6.67 11.53
C GLN A 31 -9.02 5.94 10.19
N GLY A 32 -8.30 6.35 9.15
CA GLY A 32 -8.24 5.68 7.85
C GLY A 32 -7.69 4.26 7.97
N ALA A 33 -6.56 4.07 8.65
CA ALA A 33 -5.97 2.74 8.88
C ALA A 33 -6.93 1.81 9.63
N ALA A 34 -7.54 2.29 10.72
CA ALA A 34 -8.52 1.51 11.48
C ALA A 34 -9.78 1.18 10.66
N ALA A 35 -10.24 2.11 9.81
CA ALA A 35 -11.36 1.86 8.90
C ALA A 35 -11.04 0.80 7.86
N MET A 36 -9.86 0.88 7.23
CA MET A 36 -9.39 -0.12 6.26
C MET A 36 -9.28 -1.51 6.89
N ALA A 37 -8.72 -1.61 8.10
CA ALA A 37 -8.61 -2.88 8.83
C ALA A 37 -9.99 -3.51 9.06
N ARG A 38 -10.97 -2.73 9.53
CA ARG A 38 -12.35 -3.22 9.76
C ARG A 38 -13.05 -3.65 8.48
N ALA A 39 -12.84 -2.92 7.38
CA ALA A 39 -13.48 -3.21 6.10
C ALA A 39 -12.79 -4.34 5.32
N GLY A 40 -11.54 -4.67 5.66
CA GLY A 40 -10.73 -5.62 4.89
C GLY A 40 -10.08 -5.01 3.64
N THR A 41 -10.10 -3.68 3.50
CA THR A 41 -9.44 -2.96 2.41
C THR A 41 -7.92 -3.07 2.55
N VAL A 42 -7.24 -3.53 1.50
CA VAL A 42 -5.79 -3.70 1.48
C VAL A 42 -5.08 -2.36 1.28
N ALA A 43 -3.99 -2.13 2.01
CA ALA A 43 -3.08 -1.03 1.76
C ALA A 43 -2.07 -1.41 0.66
N THR A 44 -2.19 -0.83 -0.53
CA THR A 44 -1.22 -1.05 -1.61
C THR A 44 -0.08 -0.04 -1.50
N ILE A 45 1.09 -0.52 -1.11
CA ILE A 45 2.31 0.27 -0.89
C ILE A 45 3.08 0.41 -2.21
N LEU A 46 3.39 1.65 -2.59
CA LEU A 46 3.93 2.01 -3.91
C LEU A 46 5.30 2.71 -3.80
N PRO A 47 6.37 1.97 -3.42
CA PRO A 47 7.68 2.57 -3.15
C PRO A 47 8.35 3.18 -4.37
N GLY A 48 8.03 2.71 -5.59
CA GLY A 48 8.56 3.26 -6.83
C GLY A 48 8.13 4.72 -7.04
N ALA A 49 6.85 5.02 -6.78
CA ALA A 49 6.31 6.37 -6.88
C ALA A 49 6.94 7.30 -5.85
N TYR A 50 6.95 6.88 -4.58
CA TYR A 50 7.61 7.59 -3.49
C TYR A 50 9.08 7.93 -3.82
N TYR A 51 9.84 6.95 -4.33
CA TYR A 51 11.24 7.11 -4.70
C TYR A 51 11.42 8.15 -5.81
N PHE A 52 10.67 8.01 -6.90
CA PHE A 52 10.89 8.79 -8.11
C PHE A 52 10.47 10.26 -7.96
N ILE A 53 9.36 10.53 -7.25
CA ILE A 53 8.92 11.91 -6.97
C ILE A 53 9.69 12.57 -5.82
N ARG A 54 10.64 11.86 -5.21
CA ARG A 54 11.46 12.32 -4.07
C ARG A 54 10.61 12.72 -2.87
N GLU A 55 9.55 11.97 -2.61
CA GLU A 55 8.72 12.17 -1.43
C GLU A 55 9.54 11.90 -0.15
N THR A 56 9.17 12.58 0.93
CA THR A 56 9.80 12.47 2.25
C THR A 56 8.86 11.91 3.29
N LYS A 57 7.55 12.01 3.06
CA LYS A 57 6.51 11.42 3.89
C LYS A 57 6.34 9.94 3.54
N LYS A 58 6.75 9.05 4.45
CA LYS A 58 6.55 7.60 4.30
C LYS A 58 5.10 7.20 4.59
N PRO A 59 4.56 6.15 3.93
CA PRO A 59 3.33 5.52 4.35
C PRO A 59 3.46 4.99 5.79
N PRO A 60 2.38 5.04 6.59
CA PRO A 60 2.44 4.73 8.01
C PRO A 60 2.41 3.20 8.24
N VAL A 61 3.46 2.50 7.81
CA VAL A 61 3.58 1.02 7.88
C VAL A 61 3.36 0.49 9.30
N ASP A 62 3.93 1.13 10.32
CA ASP A 62 3.76 0.70 11.71
C ASP A 62 2.31 0.83 12.19
N LEU A 63 1.60 1.85 11.71
CA LEU A 63 0.18 2.04 12.01
C LEU A 63 -0.68 0.96 11.34
N PHE A 64 -0.40 0.66 10.06
CA PHE A 64 -1.05 -0.43 9.35
C PHE A 64 -0.81 -1.77 10.05
N ARG A 65 0.42 -2.03 10.50
CA ARG A 65 0.76 -3.22 11.28
C ARG A 65 -0.01 -3.26 12.60
N GLY A 66 -0.05 -2.15 13.34
CA GLY A 66 -0.76 -2.03 14.62
C GLY A 66 -2.26 -2.32 14.52
N HIS A 67 -2.91 -1.91 13.44
CA HIS A 67 -4.33 -2.20 13.18
C HIS A 67 -4.59 -3.52 12.46
N GLY A 68 -3.55 -4.22 11.99
CA GLY A 68 -3.70 -5.46 11.23
C GLY A 68 -4.17 -5.27 9.79
N VAL A 69 -3.97 -4.08 9.21
CA VAL A 69 -4.22 -3.81 7.79
C VAL A 69 -3.31 -4.70 6.94
N LYS A 70 -3.87 -5.37 5.95
CA LYS A 70 -3.08 -6.17 5.00
C LYS A 70 -2.38 -5.23 4.03
N MET A 71 -1.09 -5.48 3.77
CA MET A 71 -0.27 -4.62 2.92
C MET A 71 0.14 -5.38 1.66
N ALA A 72 -0.26 -4.86 0.50
CA ALA A 72 0.23 -5.29 -0.81
C ALA A 72 1.39 -4.39 -1.25
N VAL A 73 2.23 -4.88 -2.18
CA VAL A 73 3.33 -4.12 -2.76
C VAL A 73 3.22 -4.20 -4.29
N ALA A 74 3.26 -3.05 -4.97
CA ALA A 74 3.13 -2.99 -6.42
C ALA A 74 4.07 -1.95 -7.05
N THR A 75 4.39 -2.15 -8.33
CA THR A 75 5.35 -1.31 -9.07
C THR A 75 4.83 0.11 -9.30
N ASP A 76 3.51 0.26 -9.38
CA ASP A 76 2.87 1.44 -9.95
C ASP A 76 3.44 1.80 -11.34
N SER A 77 3.79 0.80 -12.16
CA SER A 77 4.48 1.03 -13.44
C SER A 77 3.75 2.04 -14.32
N ASN A 78 4.24 3.27 -14.38
CA ASN A 78 3.62 4.37 -15.10
C ASN A 78 4.68 5.39 -15.58
N PRO A 79 4.40 6.18 -16.63
CA PRO A 79 5.42 7.03 -17.24
C PRO A 79 5.77 8.28 -16.43
N GLY A 80 4.89 8.73 -15.53
CA GLY A 80 5.00 10.04 -14.89
C GLY A 80 5.66 10.01 -13.52
N THR A 81 5.36 9.00 -12.72
CA THR A 81 5.71 8.96 -11.29
C THR A 81 6.38 7.68 -10.87
N SER A 82 6.28 6.57 -11.61
CA SER A 82 7.02 5.35 -11.31
C SER A 82 7.34 4.59 -12.60
N PRO A 83 8.33 5.04 -13.40
CA PRO A 83 8.78 4.33 -14.60
C PRO A 83 9.62 3.09 -14.24
N LEU A 84 9.05 2.25 -13.37
CA LEU A 84 9.63 1.07 -12.75
C LEU A 84 8.88 -0.17 -13.23
N THR A 85 9.61 -1.09 -13.86
CA THR A 85 9.04 -2.33 -14.43
C THR A 85 9.47 -3.60 -13.68
N SER A 86 10.12 -3.45 -12.52
CA SER A 86 10.63 -4.58 -11.73
C SER A 86 9.90 -4.71 -10.39
N LEU A 87 9.09 -5.75 -10.25
CA LEU A 87 8.43 -6.09 -8.98
C LEU A 87 9.43 -6.54 -7.91
N LEU A 88 10.52 -7.21 -8.29
CA LEU A 88 11.60 -7.57 -7.38
C LEU A 88 12.30 -6.33 -6.80
N LEU A 89 12.56 -5.33 -7.63
CA LEU A 89 13.10 -4.04 -7.17
C LEU A 89 12.11 -3.34 -6.25
N THR A 90 10.80 -3.41 -6.55
CA THR A 90 9.75 -2.84 -5.70
C THR A 90 9.75 -3.45 -4.31
N MET A 91 9.91 -4.78 -4.17
CA MET A 91 10.06 -5.43 -2.86
C MET A 91 11.30 -4.95 -2.11
N ASN A 92 12.45 -4.84 -2.78
CA ASN A 92 13.67 -4.31 -2.17
C ASN A 92 13.46 -2.87 -1.66
N MET A 93 12.79 -2.03 -2.44
CA MET A 93 12.47 -0.66 -2.05
C MET A 93 11.47 -0.61 -0.88
N ALA A 94 10.46 -1.49 -0.85
CA ALA A 94 9.53 -1.57 0.28
C ALA A 94 10.25 -1.89 1.59
N ALA A 95 11.18 -2.85 1.58
CA ALA A 95 12.01 -3.16 2.75
C ALA A 95 12.95 -2.00 3.12
N THR A 96 13.66 -1.45 2.13
CA THR A 96 14.72 -0.46 2.36
C THR A 96 14.17 0.92 2.74
N LEU A 97 13.14 1.39 2.05
CA LEU A 97 12.58 2.72 2.23
C LEU A 97 11.56 2.76 3.37
N PHE A 98 10.74 1.70 3.50
CA PHE A 98 9.59 1.68 4.42
C PHE A 98 9.73 0.70 5.59
N GLY A 99 10.86 -0.02 5.70
CA GLY A 99 11.11 -0.91 6.83
C GLY A 99 10.20 -2.14 6.87
N MET A 100 9.61 -2.53 5.74
CA MET A 100 8.86 -3.78 5.65
C MET A 100 9.80 -4.98 5.79
N THR A 101 9.34 -6.04 6.47
CA THR A 101 10.11 -7.28 6.61
C THR A 101 10.11 -8.09 5.31
N VAL A 102 10.98 -9.09 5.21
CA VAL A 102 10.99 -10.01 4.06
C VAL A 102 9.65 -10.74 3.92
N ASP A 103 9.07 -11.19 5.05
CA ASP A 103 7.77 -11.86 5.06
C ASP A 103 6.64 -10.93 4.59
N GLU A 104 6.66 -9.66 5.02
CA GLU A 104 5.71 -8.64 4.57
C GLU A 104 5.85 -8.37 3.06
N CYS A 105 7.08 -8.27 2.55
CA CYS A 105 7.33 -8.07 1.12
C CYS A 105 6.85 -9.26 0.28
N LEU A 106 7.17 -10.49 0.68
CA LEU A 106 6.76 -11.70 -0.03
C LEU A 106 5.24 -11.88 0.00
N ALA A 107 4.61 -11.71 1.17
CA ALA A 107 3.15 -11.72 1.28
C ALA A 107 2.51 -10.60 0.45
N GLY A 108 3.13 -9.42 0.42
CA GLY A 108 2.67 -8.23 -0.27
C GLY A 108 2.58 -8.38 -1.79
N VAL A 109 3.45 -9.18 -2.40
CA VAL A 109 3.41 -9.48 -3.84
C VAL A 109 2.72 -10.80 -4.19
N THR A 110 2.22 -11.53 -3.18
CA THR A 110 1.50 -12.80 -3.36
C THR A 110 0.11 -12.71 -2.73
N ARG A 111 -0.05 -13.20 -1.50
CA ARG A 111 -1.32 -13.34 -0.78
C ARG A 111 -2.07 -12.01 -0.67
N GLU A 112 -1.40 -10.92 -0.30
CA GLU A 112 -2.08 -9.63 -0.11
C GLU A 112 -2.32 -8.90 -1.43
N ALA A 113 -1.47 -9.10 -2.46
CA ALA A 113 -1.77 -8.64 -3.82
C ALA A 113 -3.00 -9.36 -4.40
N ALA A 114 -3.09 -10.69 -4.23
CA ALA A 114 -4.27 -11.44 -4.65
C ALA A 114 -5.54 -10.96 -3.90
N ARG A 115 -5.42 -10.64 -2.61
CA ARG A 115 -6.50 -10.03 -1.82
C ARG A 115 -6.91 -8.66 -2.36
N ALA A 116 -5.95 -7.79 -2.68
CA ALA A 116 -6.19 -6.46 -3.26
C ALA A 116 -6.89 -6.52 -4.63
N LEU A 117 -6.82 -7.65 -5.33
CA LEU A 117 -7.48 -7.89 -6.60
C LEU A 117 -8.79 -8.68 -6.49
N GLY A 118 -9.17 -9.14 -5.28
CA GLY A 118 -10.34 -10.00 -5.10
C GLY A 118 -10.17 -11.39 -5.73
N LEU A 119 -8.94 -11.92 -5.74
CA LEU A 119 -8.57 -13.20 -6.37
C LEU A 119 -7.93 -14.20 -5.39
N LEU A 120 -7.98 -13.93 -4.08
CA LEU A 120 -7.32 -14.76 -3.06
C LEU A 120 -7.84 -16.20 -3.01
N ASP A 121 -9.09 -16.43 -3.42
CA ASP A 121 -9.72 -17.74 -3.48
C ASP A 121 -9.32 -18.56 -4.73
N LYS A 122 -8.52 -17.98 -5.64
CA LYS A 122 -8.08 -18.60 -6.89
C LYS A 122 -6.58 -18.95 -6.89
N THR A 123 -5.93 -18.82 -5.75
CA THR A 123 -4.48 -19.02 -5.56
C THR A 123 -4.17 -20.16 -4.61
#